data_AF-A0AAW2JG64-F1
#
_entry.id   AF-A0AAW2JG64-F1
#
_cell.length_a   1.000
_cell.length_b   1.000
_cell.length_c   1.000
_cell.angle_alpha   90.00
_cell.angle_beta   90.00
_cell.angle_gamma   90.00
#
_symmetry.space_group_name_H-M   'P 1'
#
loop_
_entity.id
_entity.type
_entity.pdbx_description
1 polymer ?
#
loop_
_entity_poly.entity_id
_entity_poly.type
_entity_poly.pdbx_seq_one_letter_code
_entity_poly.pdbx_strand_id
1 'polypeptide(L)'
;MRVFKWTPTFNPREESPIVPVWVRLPELPIQFFDREALFSIARLLGTPLRTDVSTATLVRPSVARVCVEINLLEPLQTEIGLGFGTEMIIQPVVYERLPKYCATCKHLGHDEDECYEKIKNRGPVRPVEGRIRGRLIVPTFGKSWKRRGRNGNYIHVER
;
A
#
# COMPACT_ATOMS: atom_id res chain seq x y z
N MET A 1 3.74 22.07 6.67
CA MET A 1 2.42 22.36 6.09
C MET A 1 2.03 21.18 5.21
N ARG A 2 0.88 20.52 5.45
CA ARG A 2 0.37 19.45 4.58
C ARG A 2 -0.68 20.05 3.66
N VAL A 3 -0.68 19.65 2.39
CA VAL A 3 -1.61 20.13 1.37
C VAL A 3 -2.61 19.02 1.10
N PHE A 4 -3.89 19.32 1.19
CA PHE A 4 -4.97 18.36 0.94
C PHE A 4 -5.74 18.73 -0.32
N LYS A 5 -6.23 17.70 -1.03
CA LYS A 5 -7.20 17.90 -2.09
C LYS A 5 -8.53 18.35 -1.45
N TRP A 6 -9.05 19.49 -1.88
CA TRP A 6 -10.35 19.97 -1.41
C TRP A 6 -11.48 19.13 -2.01
N THR A 7 -12.44 18.76 -1.18
CA THR A 7 -13.70 18.12 -1.58
C THR A 7 -14.85 18.70 -0.74
N PRO A 8 -16.12 18.62 -1.20
CA PRO A 8 -17.26 19.06 -0.40
C PRO A 8 -17.38 18.34 0.96
N THR A 9 -16.86 17.11 1.04
CA THR A 9 -16.82 16.28 2.24
C THR A 9 -15.47 16.36 2.97
N PHE A 10 -14.67 17.40 2.71
CA PHE A 10 -13.34 17.56 3.28
C PHE A 10 -13.37 17.57 4.82
N ASN A 11 -12.54 16.71 5.41
CA ASN A 11 -12.34 16.63 6.85
C ASN A 11 -10.86 16.89 7.15
N PRO A 12 -10.50 17.95 7.90
CA PRO A 12 -9.09 18.27 8.19
C PRO A 12 -8.39 17.24 9.09
N ARG A 13 -9.13 16.27 9.65
CA ARG A 13 -8.58 15.15 10.45
C ARG A 13 -8.35 13.88 9.64
N GLU A 14 -8.72 13.88 8.36
CA GLU A 14 -8.61 12.72 7.48
C GLU A 14 -7.88 13.13 6.20
N GLU A 15 -7.01 12.26 5.71
CA GLU A 15 -6.32 12.45 4.45
C GLU A 15 -7.06 11.66 3.36
N SER A 16 -7.11 12.21 2.15
CA SER A 16 -7.73 11.52 1.02
C SER A 16 -6.88 10.30 0.61
N PRO A 17 -7.47 9.12 0.36
CA PRO A 17 -6.76 8.00 -0.23
C PRO A 17 -6.44 8.23 -1.71
N ILE A 18 -7.03 9.28 -2.31
CA ILE A 18 -6.81 9.67 -3.69
C ILE A 18 -5.58 10.58 -3.76
N VAL A 19 -4.52 10.12 -4.44
CA VAL A 19 -3.22 10.80 -4.51
C VAL A 19 -2.67 10.87 -5.93
N PRO A 20 -1.95 11.95 -6.30
CA PRO A 20 -1.20 12.01 -7.55
C PRO A 20 0.10 11.20 -7.43
N VAL A 21 0.28 10.22 -8.31
CA VAL A 21 1.47 9.37 -8.36
C VAL A 21 2.05 9.38 -9.77
N TRP A 22 3.38 9.38 -9.85
CA TRP A 22 4.06 9.22 -11.14
C TRP A 22 4.13 7.74 -11.50
N VAL A 23 3.68 7.41 -12.69
CA VAL A 23 3.71 6.07 -13.27
C VAL A 23 4.71 6.06 -14.41
N ARG A 24 5.56 5.05 -14.44
CA ARG A 24 6.50 4.77 -15.53
C ARG A 24 6.00 3.58 -16.34
N LEU A 25 6.04 3.73 -17.65
CA LEU A 25 5.81 2.71 -18.66
C LEU A 25 7.15 2.49 -19.39
N PRO A 26 8.01 1.59 -18.88
CA PRO A 26 9.31 1.33 -19.50
C PRO A 26 9.13 0.65 -20.86
N GLU A 27 9.99 1.00 -21.81
CA GLU A 27 10.07 0.39 -23.14
C GLU A 27 8.74 0.41 -23.92
N LEU A 28 7.86 1.36 -23.59
CA LEU A 28 6.61 1.57 -24.30
C LEU A 28 6.93 1.84 -25.79
N PRO A 29 6.23 1.21 -26.75
CA PRO A 29 6.46 1.52 -28.16
C PRO A 29 6.17 2.99 -28.48
N ILE A 30 7.01 3.60 -29.31
CA ILE A 30 6.97 5.04 -29.66
C ILE A 30 5.59 5.48 -30.20
N GLN A 31 4.84 4.57 -30.82
CA GLN A 31 3.50 4.81 -31.36
C GLN A 31 2.49 5.20 -30.28
N PHE A 32 2.73 4.83 -29.02
CA PHE A 32 1.87 5.15 -27.88
C PHE A 32 2.29 6.42 -27.12
N PHE A 33 3.33 7.14 -27.56
CA PHE A 33 3.78 8.36 -26.87
C PHE A 33 2.94 9.60 -27.17
N ASP A 34 1.97 9.49 -28.09
CA ASP A 34 0.99 10.55 -28.26
C ASP A 34 0.27 10.83 -26.93
N ARG A 35 -0.02 12.11 -26.66
CA ARG A 35 -0.62 12.53 -25.39
C ARG A 35 -1.95 11.84 -25.13
N GLU A 36 -2.81 11.74 -26.13
CA GLU A 36 -4.13 11.12 -25.96
C GLU A 36 -4.02 9.61 -25.82
N ALA A 37 -3.07 8.98 -26.51
CA ALA A 37 -2.74 7.57 -26.31
C ALA A 37 -2.26 7.31 -24.87
N LEU A 38 -1.27 8.06 -24.38
CA LEU A 38 -0.77 7.96 -23.01
C LEU A 38 -1.86 8.19 -21.97
N PHE A 39 -2.75 9.17 -22.19
CA PHE A 39 -3.85 9.44 -21.28
C PHE A 39 -4.91 8.34 -21.33
N SER A 40 -5.14 7.73 -22.49
CA SER A 40 -6.04 6.58 -22.63
C SER A 40 -5.50 5.35 -21.90
N ILE A 41 -4.20 5.09 -22.02
CA ILE A 41 -3.50 4.05 -21.26
C ILE A 41 -3.58 4.32 -19.76
N ALA A 42 -3.23 5.54 -19.34
CA ALA A 42 -3.24 5.95 -17.94
C ALA A 42 -4.64 5.94 -17.30
N ARG A 43 -5.72 6.09 -18.08
CA ARG A 43 -7.11 5.96 -17.61
C ARG A 43 -7.45 4.59 -17.06
N LEU A 44 -6.74 3.55 -17.50
CA LEU A 44 -6.87 2.20 -16.94
C LEU A 44 -6.38 2.13 -15.49
N LEU A 45 -5.47 3.03 -15.11
CA LEU A 45 -4.84 3.07 -13.79
C LEU A 45 -5.50 4.08 -12.84
N GLY A 46 -6.15 5.11 -13.37
CA GLY A 46 -6.75 6.20 -12.60
C GLY A 46 -7.04 7.44 -13.45
N THR A 47 -7.04 8.63 -12.85
CA THR A 47 -7.29 9.88 -13.60
C THR A 47 -5.96 10.51 -14.06
N PRO A 48 -5.65 10.55 -15.37
CA PRO A 48 -4.41 11.15 -15.85
C PRO A 48 -4.41 12.67 -15.63
N LEU A 49 -3.30 13.19 -15.13
CA LEU A 49 -3.12 14.61 -14.83
C LEU A 49 -2.19 15.30 -15.83
N ARG A 50 -1.01 14.71 -16.09
CA ARG A 50 0.01 15.27 -16.98
C ARG A 50 1.09 14.26 -17.34
N THR A 51 1.82 14.50 -18.42
CA THR A 51 3.13 13.87 -18.69
C THR A 51 4.27 14.72 -18.13
N ASP A 52 5.45 14.14 -18.00
CA ASP A 52 6.66 14.92 -17.79
C ASP A 52 7.20 15.50 -19.11
N VAL A 53 8.14 16.44 -19.01
CA VAL A 53 8.69 17.13 -20.18
C VAL A 53 9.41 16.15 -21.10
N SER A 54 10.19 15.21 -20.55
CA SER A 54 10.95 14.24 -21.35
C SER A 54 10.06 13.32 -22.19
N THR A 55 8.91 12.89 -21.65
CA THR A 55 7.90 12.13 -22.37
C THR A 55 7.22 13.00 -23.43
N ALA A 56 6.80 14.21 -23.04
CA ALA A 56 6.09 15.12 -23.95
C ALA A 56 6.94 15.57 -25.15
N THR A 57 8.26 15.72 -24.98
CA THR A 57 9.19 16.16 -26.02
C THR A 57 9.96 15.02 -26.68
N LEU A 58 9.69 13.76 -26.31
CA LEU A 58 10.40 12.57 -26.82
C LEU A 58 11.93 12.61 -26.66
N VAL A 59 12.45 13.36 -25.70
CA VAL A 59 13.92 13.49 -25.49
C VAL A 59 14.51 12.23 -24.86
N ARG A 60 13.69 11.47 -24.11
CA ARG A 60 14.09 10.18 -23.50
C ARG A 60 13.00 9.13 -23.73
N PRO A 61 12.85 8.58 -24.94
CA PRO A 61 11.75 7.69 -25.29
C PRO A 61 11.88 6.27 -24.71
N SER A 62 12.91 5.99 -23.90
CA SER A 62 13.06 4.68 -23.24
C SER A 62 12.00 4.42 -22.16
N VAL A 63 11.36 5.48 -21.64
CA VAL A 63 10.34 5.38 -20.59
C VAL A 63 9.33 6.51 -20.79
N ALA A 64 8.05 6.15 -20.96
CA ALA A 64 6.98 7.12 -20.85
C ALA A 64 6.60 7.32 -19.37
N ARG A 65 6.36 8.56 -18.97
CA ARG A 65 6.04 8.92 -17.60
C ARG A 65 4.79 9.79 -17.53
N VAL A 66 3.80 9.33 -16.79
CA VAL A 66 2.49 9.98 -16.63
C VAL A 66 2.16 10.14 -15.15
N CYS A 67 1.74 11.32 -14.74
CA CYS A 67 1.19 11.57 -13.41
C CYS A 67 -0.30 11.21 -13.43
N VAL A 68 -0.69 10.27 -12.58
CA VAL A 68 -2.04 9.74 -12.50
C VAL A 68 -2.53 9.88 -11.07
N GLU A 69 -3.74 10.39 -10.92
CA GLU A 69 -4.44 10.38 -9.65
C GLU A 69 -5.08 9.00 -9.43
N ILE A 70 -4.67 8.30 -8.39
CA ILE A 70 -5.08 6.92 -8.08
C ILE A 70 -5.66 6.82 -6.67
N ASN A 71 -6.52 5.83 -6.44
CA ASN A 71 -7.07 5.51 -5.13
C ASN A 71 -6.24 4.40 -4.45
N LEU A 72 -5.56 4.71 -3.35
CA LEU A 72 -4.71 3.76 -2.63
C LEU A 72 -5.47 2.63 -1.92
N LEU A 73 -6.80 2.72 -1.86
CA LEU A 73 -7.66 1.65 -1.33
C LEU A 73 -8.01 0.60 -2.40
N GLU A 74 -7.73 0.89 -3.67
CA GLU A 74 -7.99 -0.02 -4.78
C GLU A 74 -6.74 -0.85 -5.13
N PRO A 75 -6.91 -2.07 -5.66
CA PRO A 75 -5.77 -2.87 -6.11
C PRO A 75 -5.01 -2.16 -7.23
N LEU A 76 -3.68 -2.14 -7.12
CA LEU A 76 -2.83 -1.52 -8.13
C LEU A 76 -2.57 -2.49 -9.28
N GLN A 77 -2.82 -2.04 -10.51
CA GLN A 77 -2.43 -2.79 -11.70
C GLN A 77 -0.94 -2.63 -11.95
N THR A 78 -0.22 -3.74 -12.07
CA THR A 78 1.22 -3.77 -12.36
C THR A 78 1.53 -4.02 -13.83
N GLU A 79 0.53 -4.39 -14.62
CA GLU A 79 0.63 -4.68 -16.04
C GLU A 79 -0.67 -4.31 -16.75
N ILE A 80 -0.57 -3.90 -18.02
CA ILE A 80 -1.71 -3.58 -18.88
C ILE A 80 -1.52 -4.20 -20.27
N GLY A 81 -2.58 -4.78 -20.82
CA GLY A 81 -2.57 -5.28 -22.20
C GLY A 81 -2.84 -4.14 -23.17
N LEU A 82 -1.94 -3.94 -24.14
CA LEU A 82 -2.11 -2.95 -25.20
C LEU A 82 -2.23 -3.66 -26.55
N GLY A 83 -3.22 -3.26 -27.34
CA GLY A 83 -3.34 -3.71 -28.72
C GLY A 83 -2.32 -3.00 -29.61
N PHE A 84 -1.51 -3.76 -30.34
CA PHE A 84 -0.52 -3.24 -31.28
C PHE A 84 -0.71 -3.93 -32.63
N GLY A 85 -1.52 -3.31 -33.50
CA GLY A 85 -1.92 -3.93 -34.77
C GLY A 85 -2.73 -5.20 -34.52
N THR A 86 -2.21 -6.36 -34.95
CA THR A 86 -2.82 -7.68 -34.74
C THR A 86 -2.32 -8.40 -33.48
N GLU A 87 -1.38 -7.80 -32.76
CA GLU A 87 -0.73 -8.39 -31.59
C GLU A 87 -1.19 -7.69 -30.30
N MET A 88 -1.01 -8.37 -29.16
CA MET A 88 -1.20 -7.78 -27.84
C MET A 88 0.15 -7.77 -27.11
N ILE A 89 0.54 -6.61 -26.61
CA ILE A 89 1.73 -6.46 -25.77
C ILE A 89 1.31 -6.32 -24.31
N ILE A 90 2.08 -6.92 -23.40
CA ILE A 90 1.91 -6.71 -21.97
C ILE A 90 2.87 -5.61 -21.56
N GLN A 91 2.32 -4.45 -21.23
CA GLN A 91 3.08 -3.29 -20.78
C GLN A 91 3.20 -3.32 -19.25
N PRO A 92 4.41 -3.45 -18.68
CA PRO A 92 4.62 -3.30 -17.25
C PRO A 92 4.36 -1.85 -16.78
N VAL A 93 3.84 -1.72 -15.57
CA VAL A 93 3.46 -0.48 -14.91
C VAL A 93 4.25 -0.35 -13.61
N VAL A 94 5.02 0.74 -13.48
CA VAL A 94 5.86 0.99 -12.31
C VAL A 94 5.45 2.29 -11.63
N TYR A 95 4.97 2.21 -10.38
CA TYR A 95 4.60 3.37 -9.58
C TYR A 95 5.82 3.94 -8.86
N GLU A 96 6.03 5.25 -8.95
CA GLU A 96 7.10 5.94 -8.25
C GLU A 96 6.62 6.50 -6.90
N ARG A 97 7.36 6.20 -5.83
CA ARG A 97 7.15 6.76 -4.49
C ARG A 97 5.69 6.65 -4.02
N LEU A 98 5.06 5.51 -4.31
CA LEU A 98 3.71 5.20 -3.88
C LEU A 98 3.62 5.29 -2.34
N PRO A 99 2.81 6.19 -1.77
CA PRO A 99 2.66 6.30 -0.33
C PRO A 99 1.78 5.16 0.22
N LYS A 100 2.05 4.74 1.45
CA LYS A 100 1.13 3.89 2.21
C LYS A 100 -0.07 4.71 2.66
N TYR A 101 -1.23 4.06 2.81
CA TYR A 101 -2.43 4.65 3.38
C TYR A 101 -3.04 3.73 4.44
N CYS A 102 -3.37 4.30 5.59
CA CYS A 102 -3.99 3.56 6.67
C CYS A 102 -5.51 3.74 6.63
N ALA A 103 -6.26 2.68 6.32
CA ALA A 103 -7.73 2.76 6.31
C ALA A 103 -8.33 2.91 7.72
N THR A 104 -7.60 2.49 8.77
CA THR A 104 -8.04 2.63 10.17
C THR A 104 -8.03 4.08 10.65
N CYS A 105 -6.92 4.81 10.49
CA CYS A 105 -6.80 6.20 10.96
C CYS A 105 -6.98 7.23 9.84
N LYS A 106 -7.08 6.80 8.59
CA LYS A 106 -7.25 7.64 7.38
C LYS A 106 -6.12 8.65 7.18
N HIS A 107 -4.88 8.21 7.33
CA HIS A 107 -3.68 9.03 7.10
C HIS A 107 -2.71 8.33 6.15
N LEU A 108 -1.95 9.12 5.39
CA LEU A 108 -0.86 8.64 4.54
C LEU A 108 0.41 8.36 5.36
N GLY A 109 1.32 7.58 4.77
CA GLY A 109 2.68 7.35 5.25
C GLY A 109 2.87 6.07 6.06
N HIS A 110 1.79 5.36 6.42
CA HIS A 110 1.85 4.08 7.10
C HIS A 110 0.64 3.21 6.72
N ASP A 111 0.74 1.91 6.93
CA ASP A 111 -0.37 0.96 6.76
C ASP A 111 -1.05 0.67 8.10
N GLU A 112 -2.02 -0.23 8.13
CA GLU A 112 -2.72 -0.55 9.37
C GLU A 112 -1.86 -1.23 10.44
N ASP A 113 -0.81 -1.95 10.05
CA ASP A 113 0.03 -2.68 11.00
C ASP A 113 0.95 -1.73 11.78
N GLU A 114 1.32 -0.63 11.13
CA GLU A 114 2.11 0.46 11.69
C GLU A 114 1.24 1.54 12.38
N CYS A 115 -0.09 1.38 12.41
CA CYS A 115 -1.01 2.40 12.90
C CYS A 115 -1.04 2.50 14.43
N TYR A 116 -0.65 3.67 14.95
CA TYR A 116 -0.65 3.97 16.38
C TYR A 116 -2.04 3.79 17.03
N GLU A 117 -3.10 4.29 16.38
CA GLU A 117 -4.48 4.16 16.88
C GLU A 117 -4.92 2.69 16.95
N LYS A 118 -4.52 1.86 15.97
CA LYS A 118 -4.81 0.41 16.00
C LYS A 118 -4.04 -0.27 17.12
N ILE A 119 -2.75 0.06 17.30
CA ILE A 119 -1.88 -0.52 18.34
C ILE A 119 -2.37 -0.16 19.74
N LYS A 120 -2.76 1.10 19.97
CA LYS A 120 -3.33 1.56 21.25
C LYS A 120 -4.59 0.79 21.64
N ASN A 121 -5.41 0.44 20.66
CA ASN A 121 -6.68 -0.27 20.86
C ASN A 121 -6.54 -1.80 20.89
N ARG A 122 -5.37 -2.36 20.55
CA ARG A 122 -5.03 -3.74 20.89
C ARG A 122 -4.85 -3.79 22.40
N GLY A 123 -5.93 -4.01 23.13
CA GLY A 123 -5.87 -4.37 24.55
C GLY A 123 -4.87 -5.53 24.75
N PRO A 124 -4.37 -5.76 25.98
CA PRO A 124 -3.34 -6.76 26.22
C PRO A 124 -3.71 -8.06 25.52
N VAL A 125 -2.84 -8.53 24.63
CA VAL A 125 -3.03 -9.78 23.89
C VAL A 125 -3.33 -10.84 24.94
N ARG A 126 -4.59 -11.29 25.00
CA ARG A 126 -4.95 -12.38 25.90
C ARG A 126 -4.06 -13.54 25.49
N PRO A 127 -3.33 -14.15 26.43
CA PRO A 127 -2.64 -15.38 26.15
C PRO A 127 -3.56 -16.34 25.41
N VAL A 128 -3.16 -16.75 24.21
CA VAL A 128 -3.80 -17.90 23.59
C VAL A 128 -3.39 -19.07 24.47
N GLU A 129 -4.33 -19.61 25.25
CA GLU A 129 -4.10 -20.82 26.05
C GLU A 129 -3.86 -21.99 25.09
N GLY A 130 -2.61 -22.14 24.66
CA GLY A 130 -2.18 -23.28 23.86
C GLY A 130 -2.20 -24.54 24.72
N ARG A 131 -3.06 -25.49 24.39
CA ARG A 131 -3.11 -26.80 25.05
C ARG A 131 -2.22 -27.79 24.32
N ILE A 132 -0.97 -27.93 24.76
CA ILE A 132 -0.11 -29.04 24.31
C ILE A 132 -0.28 -30.21 25.29
N ARG A 133 -0.72 -31.37 24.78
CA ARG A 133 -0.87 -32.62 25.57
C ARG A 133 -1.69 -32.45 26.86
N GLY A 134 -2.85 -31.79 26.76
CA GLY A 134 -3.82 -31.71 27.85
C GLY A 134 -3.50 -30.70 28.97
N ARG A 135 -2.38 -29.96 28.91
CA ARG A 135 -1.91 -29.10 30.00
C ARG A 135 -2.01 -27.61 29.66
N LEU A 136 -2.58 -26.82 30.57
CA LEU A 136 -2.68 -25.36 30.47
C LEU A 136 -1.32 -24.70 30.72
N ILE A 137 -0.93 -23.81 29.82
CA ILE A 137 0.25 -22.95 29.96
C ILE A 137 -0.24 -21.51 30.00
N VAL A 138 0.07 -20.79 31.08
CA VAL A 138 -0.25 -19.36 31.24
C VAL A 138 1.05 -18.54 31.11
N PRO A 139 1.12 -17.53 30.25
CA PRO A 139 2.29 -16.65 30.15
C PRO A 139 2.26 -15.61 31.26
N THR A 140 3.43 -15.36 31.85
CA THR A 140 3.67 -14.20 32.71
C THR A 140 4.41 -13.12 31.92
N PHE A 141 3.97 -11.87 32.06
CA PHE A 141 4.61 -10.71 31.44
C PHE A 141 6.06 -10.61 31.94
N GLY A 142 7.04 -10.67 31.03
CA GLY A 142 8.47 -10.65 31.37
C GLY A 142 9.14 -12.02 31.33
N LYS A 143 9.65 -12.40 30.14
CA LYS A 143 10.73 -13.34 29.80
C LYS A 143 11.09 -14.54 30.73
N SER A 144 10.18 -15.11 31.52
CA SER A 144 10.41 -16.36 32.25
C SER A 144 9.16 -17.24 32.27
N TRP A 145 9.32 -18.51 31.91
CA TRP A 145 8.24 -19.50 31.85
C TRP A 145 8.02 -20.11 33.23
N LYS A 146 6.81 -19.98 33.79
CA LYS A 146 6.42 -20.63 35.05
C LYS A 146 5.51 -21.82 34.78
N ARG A 147 5.87 -22.99 35.31
CA ARG A 147 4.98 -24.16 35.32
C ARG A 147 4.06 -24.07 36.54
N ARG A 148 2.77 -24.34 36.36
CA ARG A 148 1.83 -24.50 37.49
C ARG A 148 1.89 -25.93 38.01
N GLY A 149 2.31 -26.09 39.26
CA GLY A 149 2.32 -27.37 39.97
C GLY A 149 0.90 -27.84 40.33
N ARG A 150 0.74 -29.14 40.63
CA ARG A 150 -0.55 -29.74 41.02
C ARG A 150 -1.18 -29.08 42.25
N ASN A 151 -0.36 -28.44 43.09
CA ASN A 151 -0.79 -27.83 44.35
C ASN A 151 -1.06 -26.31 44.21
N GLY A 152 -1.12 -25.78 42.99
CA GLY A 152 -1.40 -24.36 42.74
C GLY A 152 -0.16 -23.44 42.74
N ASN A 153 1.00 -23.91 43.20
CA ASN A 153 2.24 -23.14 43.21
C ASN A 153 2.91 -23.04 41.83
N TYR A 154 3.60 -21.92 41.57
CA TYR A 154 4.36 -21.68 40.35
C TYR A 154 5.84 -22.04 40.55
N ILE A 155 6.36 -22.89 39.68
CA ILE A 155 7.79 -23.27 39.63
C ILE A 155 8.45 -22.56 38.45
N HIS A 156 9.57 -21.89 38.71
CA HIS A 156 10.45 -21.34 37.68
C HIS A 156 11.10 -22.48 36.89
N VAL A 157 11.07 -22.38 35.57
CA VAL A 157 11.79 -23.31 34.68
C VAL A 157 12.94 -22.52 34.06
N GLU A 158 14.15 -22.74 34.56
CA GLU A 158 15.38 -22.35 33.87
C GLU A 158 15.71 -23.42 32.81
N ARG A 159 16.38 -23.01 31.74
CA ARG A 159 16.75 -23.89 30.62
C ARG A 159 17.69 -25.00 31.05
#